data_AF-E6PQD2-F1
#
_entry.id   AF-E6PQD2-F1
#
_cell.length_a   1.000
_cell.length_b   1.000
_cell.length_c   1.000
_cell.angle_alpha   90.00
_cell.angle_beta   90.00
_cell.angle_gamma   90.00
#
_symmetry.space_group_name_H-M   'P 1'
#
loop_
_entity.id
_entity.type
_entity.pdbx_description
1 polymer ?
#
loop_
_entity_poly.entity_id
_entity_poly.type
_entity_poly.pdbx_seq_one_letter_code
_entity_poly.pdbx_strand_id
1 'polypeptide(L)' 'MATPHHVVVSMDHQAWQAGYAAGLEGRSNSTPPELDGLVFSSGYTEGEAHRQGYDMEGRQKLANVAPQAKPC' A
#
# COMPACT_ATOMS: atom_id res chain seq x y z
N MET A 1 -32.11 21.75 -0.20
CA MET A 1 -31.32 21.29 0.97
C MET A 1 -30.46 20.15 0.49
N ALA A 2 -29.13 20.26 0.57
CA ALA A 2 -28.21 19.19 0.12
C ALA A 2 -28.00 18.21 1.29
N THR A 3 -28.27 16.93 1.05
CA THR A 3 -28.05 15.86 2.04
C THR A 3 -26.55 15.57 2.12
N PRO A 4 -25.93 15.59 3.31
CA PRO A 4 -24.51 15.23 3.41
C PRO A 4 -24.37 13.72 3.13
N HIS A 5 -23.63 13.39 2.06
CA HIS A 5 -23.27 12.01 1.76
C HIS A 5 -22.06 11.64 2.62
N HIS A 6 -22.26 10.74 3.58
CA HIS A 6 -21.19 10.18 4.38
C HIS A 6 -20.54 9.02 3.62
N VAL A 7 -19.34 9.25 3.08
CA VAL A 7 -18.55 8.22 2.38
C VAL A 7 -17.61 7.57 3.38
N VAL A 8 -17.70 6.25 3.54
CA VAL A 8 -16.75 5.45 4.32
C VAL A 8 -15.81 4.78 3.33
N VAL A 9 -14.51 5.08 3.45
CA VAL A 9 -13.46 4.38 2.72
C VAL A 9 -12.90 3.29 3.63
N SER A 10 -12.99 2.04 3.19
CA SER A 10 -12.40 0.88 3.85
C SER A 10 -11.61 0.09 2.82
N MET A 11 -10.53 -0.55 3.27
CA MET A 11 -9.63 -1.31 2.41
C MET A 11 -9.53 -2.72 2.98
N ASP A 12 -9.52 -3.74 2.12
CA ASP A 12 -9.17 -5.09 2.52
C ASP A 12 -7.64 -5.22 2.63
N HIS A 13 -7.14 -5.22 3.87
CA HIS A 13 -5.70 -5.30 4.12
C HIS A 13 -5.08 -6.59 3.58
N GLN A 14 -5.83 -7.71 3.55
CA GLN A 14 -5.32 -8.98 3.05
C GLN A 14 -5.15 -8.93 1.53
N ALA A 15 -6.12 -8.36 0.82
CA ALA A 15 -6.02 -8.17 -0.63
C ALA A 15 -4.83 -7.28 -1.00
N TRP A 16 -4.62 -6.19 -0.26
CA TRP A 16 -3.50 -5.27 -0.49
C TRP A 16 -2.16 -5.96 -0.28
N GLN A 17 -2.02 -6.69 0.84
CA GLN A 17 -0.79 -7.40 1.18
C GLN A 17 -0.44 -8.48 0.14
N ALA A 18 -1.44 -9.22 -0.34
CA ALA A 18 -1.26 -10.21 -1.39
C ALA A 18 -0.78 -9.58 -2.70
N GLY A 19 -1.37 -8.44 -3.08
CA GLY A 19 -0.94 -7.64 -4.22
C GLY A 19 0.50 -7.18 -4.08
N TYR A 20 0.83 -6.54 -2.96
CA TYR A 20 2.17 -6.04 -2.66
C TYR A 20 3.23 -7.13 -2.74
N ALA A 21 2.98 -8.31 -2.16
CA ALA A 21 3.89 -9.44 -2.26
C ALA A 21 4.10 -9.86 -3.72
N ALA A 22 3.03 -9.97 -4.51
CA ALA A 22 3.12 -10.32 -5.92
C ALA A 22 3.94 -9.30 -6.74
N GLY A 23 3.75 -8.00 -6.51
CA GLY A 23 4.50 -6.93 -7.17
C GLY A 23 5.98 -6.89 -6.76
N LEU A 24 6.24 -7.08 -5.46
CA LEU A 24 7.59 -7.14 -4.89
C LEU A 24 8.40 -8.32 -5.41
N GLU A 25 7.73 -9.43 -5.71
CA GLU A 25 8.35 -10.62 -6.29
C GLU A 25 8.39 -10.60 -7.83
N GLY A 26 7.76 -9.62 -8.47
CA GLY A 26 7.68 -9.52 -9.93
C GLY A 26 6.82 -10.61 -10.58
N ARG A 27 5.83 -11.14 -9.86
CA ARG A 27 4.82 -12.06 -10.41
C ARG A 27 3.83 -11.29 -11.29
N SER A 28 2.99 -11.98 -12.04
CA SER A 28 1.93 -11.33 -12.82
C SER A 28 0.91 -10.62 -11.92
N ASN A 29 0.42 -9.45 -12.36
CA ASN A 29 -0.71 -8.77 -11.72
C ASN A 29 -2.04 -9.47 -12.04
N SER A 30 -2.19 -10.69 -11.53
CA SER A 30 -3.41 -11.48 -11.65
C SER A 30 -4.03 -11.62 -10.27
N THR A 31 -5.11 -10.89 -10.02
CA THR A 31 -5.83 -10.97 -8.75
C THR A 31 -6.46 -12.35 -8.58
N PRO A 32 -6.28 -13.01 -7.42
CA PRO A 32 -7.08 -14.16 -7.02
C PRO A 32 -8.59 -13.82 -6.98
N PRO A 33 -9.47 -14.70 -7.45
CA PRO A 33 -10.92 -14.42 -7.54
C PRO A 33 -11.60 -14.02 -6.21
N GLU A 34 -11.00 -14.38 -5.08
CA GLU A 34 -11.52 -14.24 -3.73
C GLU A 34 -11.06 -12.93 -3.05
N LEU A 35 -10.16 -12.19 -3.70
CA LEU A 35 -9.63 -10.93 -3.19
C LEU A 35 -10.26 -9.75 -3.92
N ASP A 36 -10.39 -8.63 -3.20
CA ASP A 36 -10.74 -7.36 -3.83
C ASP A 36 -9.65 -6.97 -4.85
N GLY A 37 -10.02 -7.00 -6.13
CA GLY A 37 -9.10 -6.72 -7.23
C GLY A 37 -8.56 -5.29 -7.27
N LEU A 38 -9.34 -4.30 -6.81
CA LEU A 38 -8.87 -2.92 -6.74
C LEU A 38 -7.79 -2.76 -5.67
N VAL A 39 -8.03 -3.38 -4.52
CA VAL A 39 -7.12 -3.33 -3.38
C VAL A 39 -5.87 -4.18 -3.62
N PHE A 40 -6.00 -5.33 -4.26
CA PHE A 40 -4.86 -6.12 -4.73
C PHE A 40 -4.02 -5.36 -5.74
N SER A 41 -4.65 -4.74 -6.74
CA SER A 41 -3.93 -4.01 -7.78
C SER A 41 -3.14 -2.83 -7.20
N SER A 42 -3.69 -2.13 -6.21
CA SER A 42 -2.98 -1.03 -5.55
C SER A 42 -1.76 -1.52 -4.77
N GLY A 43 -1.89 -2.64 -4.03
CA GLY A 43 -0.75 -3.29 -3.40
C GLY A 43 0.30 -3.72 -4.42
N TYR A 44 -0.10 -4.35 -5.52
CA TYR A 44 0.81 -4.81 -6.57
C TYR A 44 1.66 -3.69 -7.14
N THR A 45 1.03 -2.57 -7.52
CA THR A 45 1.75 -1.40 -8.05
C THR A 45 2.77 -0.87 -7.05
N GLU A 46 2.44 -0.85 -5.75
CA GLU A 46 3.38 -0.41 -4.71
C GLU A 46 4.55 -1.39 -4.51
N GLY A 47 4.28 -2.69 -4.47
CA GLY A 47 5.31 -3.72 -4.39
C GLY A 47 6.24 -3.72 -5.61
N GLU A 48 5.68 -3.51 -6.80
CA GLU A 48 6.45 -3.35 -8.04
C GLU A 48 7.35 -2.10 -7.99
N ALA A 49 6.83 -0.97 -7.54
CA ALA A 49 7.61 0.25 -7.37
C ALA A 49 8.77 0.05 -6.38
N HIS A 50 8.52 -0.65 -5.26
CA HIS A 50 9.56 -1.02 -4.30
C HIS A 50 10.64 -1.88 -4.98
N ARG A 51 10.26 -2.97 -5.65
CA ARG A 51 11.20 -3.87 -6.35
C ARG A 51 12.08 -3.12 -7.35
N GLN A 52 11.52 -2.12 -8.04
CA GLN A 52 12.23 -1.29 -9.01
C GLN A 52 13.10 -0.19 -8.36
N GLY A 53 13.13 -0.11 -7.03
CA GLY A 53 13.97 0.82 -6.28
C GLY A 53 13.40 2.23 -6.19
N TYR A 54 12.11 2.43 -6.50
CA TYR A 54 11.47 3.75 -6.44
C TYR A 54 11.14 4.21 -5.01
N ASP A 55 11.36 3.38 -3.98
CA ASP A 55 11.28 3.82 -2.58
C ASP A 55 12.64 4.32 -2.04
N MET A 56 13.11 5.45 -2.58
CA MET A 56 14.24 6.20 -2.03
C MET A 56 13.78 7.37 -1.14
N GLU A 57 12.57 7.89 -1.34
CA GLU A 57 12.04 9.05 -0.61
C GLU A 57 11.00 8.69 0.47
N GLY A 58 10.26 7.57 0.37
CA GLY A 58 9.51 7.02 1.50
C GLY A 58 10.47 6.60 2.61
N ARG A 59 11.60 6.02 2.21
CA ARG A 59 12.82 5.81 3.00
C ARG A 59 13.37 7.09 3.67
N GLN A 60 13.45 8.21 2.96
CA GLN A 60 13.96 9.48 3.50
C GLN A 60 12.92 10.20 4.40
N LYS A 61 11.62 10.09 4.09
CA LYS A 61 10.53 10.70 4.87
C LYS A 61 10.20 9.93 6.15
N LEU A 62 10.26 8.59 6.18
CA LEU A 62 10.18 7.80 7.42
C LEU A 62 11.37 8.06 8.35
N ALA A 63 12.58 8.23 7.79
CA ALA A 63 13.77 8.62 8.55
C ALA A 63 13.63 10.00 9.23
N ASN A 64 12.82 10.90 8.67
CA ASN A 64 12.56 12.22 9.23
C ASN A 64 11.37 12.24 10.22
N VAL A 65 10.61 11.15 10.36
CA VAL A 65 9.38 11.06 11.18
C VAL A 65 9.57 10.21 12.44
N ALA A 66 10.61 9.38 12.54
CA ALA A 66 10.94 8.66 13.78
C ALA A 66 11.33 9.66 14.89
N PRO A 67 10.58 9.77 16.01
CA PRO A 67 10.95 10.68 17.08
C PRO A 67 12.27 10.19 17.71
N GLN A 68 13.23 11.10 17.83
CA GLN A 68 14.38 10.90 18.70
C GLN A 68 13.89 10.56 20.10
N ALA A 69 14.00 9.28 20.48
CA ALA A 69 13.91 8.86 21.87
C ALA A 69 15.09 9.52 22.61
N LYS A 70 14.84 10.64 23.28
CA LYS A 70 15.83 11.26 24.16
C LYS A 70 15.73 10.65 25.56
N PRO A 71 16.85 10.19 26.14
CA PRO A 71 16.96 10.08 27.59
C PRO A 71 17.07 11.48 28.19
N CYS A 72 16.30 11.73 29.25
CA CYS A 72 16.46 12.66 30.39
C CYS A 72 15.08 13.08 30.90
#